data_AF-A0A938FN55-F1
#
_entry.id   AF-A0A938FN55-F1
#
_cell.length_a   1.000
_cell.length_b   1.000
_cell.length_c   1.000
_cell.angle_alpha   90.00
_cell.angle_beta   90.00
_cell.angle_gamma   90.00
#
_symmetry.space_group_name_H-M   'P 1'
#
loop_
_entity.id
_entity.type
_entity.pdbx_description
1 polymer ?
#
loop_
_entity_poly.entity_id
_entity_poly.type
_entity_poly.pdbx_seq_one_letter_code
_entity_poly.pdbx_strand_id
1 'polypeptide(L)'
;MKTLVVSCCGASVGLGAVTVLQSFRVSLKPLRILKLGRGESKKRLKSSIKYLGAPTATVFAYLVTNWLLVSVVVGIIFGVVPRLTSKNRLRRDERGMAEAIATWTEQLRDTLAGAHGLEQAIVATSSHAPLPIASAVSRLSVQIKYGKLSDGLRRFADDVDHPISDFVSAALITASEYQARDLG
;
A
#
# COMPACT_ATOMS: atom_id res chain seq x y z
N MET A 1 -3.40 3.78 -17.29
CA MET A 1 -3.52 4.54 -16.03
C MET A 1 -2.49 5.70 -15.91
N LYS A 2 -2.19 6.44 -16.99
CA LYS A 2 -1.27 7.60 -16.97
C LYS A 2 -1.97 8.93 -17.29
N THR A 3 -3.24 8.90 -17.71
CA THR A 3 -4.00 10.05 -18.20
C THR A 3 -4.82 10.78 -17.15
N LEU A 4 -5.05 10.19 -15.97
CA LEU A 4 -5.78 10.85 -14.87
C LEU A 4 -4.94 11.90 -14.13
N VAL A 5 -3.61 11.80 -14.18
CA VAL A 5 -2.71 12.76 -13.51
C VAL A 5 -2.68 14.10 -14.23
N VAL A 6 -2.89 14.12 -15.55
CA VAL A 6 -2.86 15.36 -16.37
C VAL A 6 -4.11 16.21 -16.16
N SER A 7 -5.25 15.60 -15.82
CA SER A 7 -6.51 16.33 -15.58
C SER A 7 -6.50 17.13 -14.27
N CYS A 8 -5.74 16.70 -13.27
CA CYS A 8 -5.67 17.40 -11.97
C CYS A 8 -4.87 18.71 -12.01
N CYS A 9 -3.93 18.87 -12.96
CA CYS A 9 -3.21 20.13 -13.15
C CYS A 9 -4.08 21.25 -13.76
N GLY A 10 -5.18 20.89 -14.44
CA GLY A 10 -6.11 21.88 -15.01
C GLY A 10 -6.95 22.60 -13.95
N ALA A 11 -7.28 21.92 -12.84
CA ALA A 11 -8.06 22.50 -11.74
C ALA A 11 -7.29 23.60 -10.99
N SER A 12 -5.96 23.56 -10.99
CA SER A 12 -5.09 24.54 -10.33
C SER A 12 -5.09 25.89 -11.06
N VAL A 13 -5.26 25.89 -12.38
CA VAL A 13 -5.27 27.12 -13.20
C VAL A 13 -6.61 27.85 -13.08
N GLY A 14 -7.72 27.11 -12.90
CA GLY A 14 -9.07 27.69 -12.79
C GLY A 14 -9.29 28.54 -11.54
N LEU A 15 -8.72 28.15 -10.39
CA LEU A 15 -8.89 28.90 -9.12
C LEU A 15 -8.14 30.24 -9.11
N GLY A 16 -7.05 30.36 -9.88
CA GLY A 16 -6.34 31.63 -10.08
C GLY A 16 -7.20 32.67 -10.80
N ALA A 17 -7.98 32.25 -11.80
CA ALA A 17 -8.82 33.17 -12.59
C ALA A 17 -9.99 33.76 -11.79
N VAL A 18 -10.55 33.00 -10.83
CA VAL A 18 -11.69 33.45 -10.00
C VAL A 18 -11.29 34.55 -9.02
N THR A 19 -10.04 34.54 -8.53
CA THR A 19 -9.55 35.58 -7.61
C THR A 19 -9.27 36.91 -8.33
N VAL A 20 -8.85 36.87 -9.59
CA VAL A 20 -8.69 38.06 -10.45
C VAL A 20 -10.05 38.73 -10.70
N LEU A 21 -11.11 37.95 -10.92
CA LEU A 21 -12.47 38.48 -11.10
C LEU A 21 -13.07 39.06 -9.81
N GLN A 22 -12.79 38.49 -8.63
CA GLN A 22 -13.21 39.08 -7.36
C GLN A 22 -12.47 40.38 -7.05
N SER A 23 -11.20 40.48 -7.41
CA SER A 23 -10.42 41.72 -7.24
C SER A 23 -10.97 42.87 -8.08
N PHE A 24 -11.59 42.57 -9.23
CA PHE A 24 -12.27 43.59 -10.06
C PHE A 24 -13.61 44.06 -9.46
N ARG A 25 -14.32 43.22 -8.69
CA ARG A 25 -15.59 43.60 -8.03
C ARG A 25 -15.42 44.52 -6.82
N VAL A 26 -14.26 44.52 -6.18
CA VAL A 26 -13.96 45.43 -5.04
C VAL A 26 -13.72 46.88 -5.51
N SER A 27 -13.48 47.09 -6.81
CA SER A 27 -13.25 48.42 -7.39
C SER A 27 -14.53 49.20 -7.73
N LEU A 28 -15.72 48.64 -7.44
CA LEU A 28 -17.00 49.34 -7.55
C LEU A 28 -17.61 49.51 -6.16
N LYS A 29 -17.10 50.48 -5.39
CA LYS A 29 -17.93 51.15 -4.37
C LYS A 29 -18.57 52.39 -5.00
N PRO A 30 -19.85 52.34 -5.39
CA PRO A 30 -20.56 53.52 -5.83
C PRO A 30 -20.89 54.44 -4.64
N LEU A 31 -20.63 55.73 -4.86
CA LEU A 31 -21.24 56.95 -4.31
C LEU A 31 -21.83 56.88 -2.88
N ARG A 32 -21.07 57.42 -1.91
CA ARG A 32 -21.65 58.03 -0.70
C ARG A 32 -21.71 59.56 -0.89
N ILE A 33 -22.93 60.05 -0.83
CA ILE A 33 -23.39 61.39 -1.16
C ILE A 33 -23.07 62.37 0.00
N LEU A 34 -22.77 63.62 -0.38
CA LEU A 34 -22.82 64.88 0.39
C LEU A 34 -21.85 65.08 1.57
N LYS A 35 -20.75 65.80 1.28
CA LYS A 35 -20.40 67.00 2.04
C LYS A 35 -19.85 68.07 1.11
N LEU A 36 -20.61 69.16 0.98
CA LEU A 36 -20.17 70.43 0.40
C LEU A 36 -18.91 70.89 1.17
N GLY A 37 -17.84 71.14 0.43
CA GLY A 37 -16.57 71.66 0.96
C GLY A 37 -15.75 72.23 -0.18
N ARG A 38 -16.01 73.50 -0.46
CA ARG A 38 -15.34 74.34 -1.46
C ARG A 38 -13.86 74.49 -1.10
N GLY A 39 -12.97 74.18 -2.04
CA GLY A 39 -11.55 74.58 -1.98
C GLY A 39 -10.57 73.41 -2.06
N GLU A 40 -9.54 73.59 -2.90
CA GLU A 40 -8.30 72.79 -2.93
C GLU A 40 -8.33 71.43 -3.63
N SER A 41 -8.95 71.45 -4.82
CA SER A 41 -8.58 70.58 -5.94
C SER A 41 -7.12 70.90 -6.36
N LYS A 42 -6.15 70.04 -6.03
CA LYS A 42 -4.92 69.73 -6.82
C LYS A 42 -3.77 69.07 -6.04
N LYS A 43 -3.76 69.03 -4.70
CA LYS A 43 -2.61 68.46 -3.95
C LYS A 43 -2.80 67.07 -3.32
N ARG A 44 -3.99 66.46 -3.39
CA ARG A 44 -4.25 65.14 -2.76
C ARG A 44 -4.17 63.92 -3.67
N LEU A 45 -3.85 64.09 -4.96
CA LEU A 45 -3.79 62.95 -5.90
C LEU A 45 -2.43 62.21 -5.89
N LYS A 46 -1.34 62.87 -5.48
CA LYS A 46 -0.01 62.24 -5.40
C LYS A 46 0.24 61.39 -4.15
N SER A 47 -0.69 61.39 -3.17
CA SER A 47 -0.52 60.68 -1.89
C SER A 47 -1.40 59.43 -1.75
N SER A 48 -1.97 58.92 -2.83
CA SER A 48 -2.77 57.67 -2.82
C SER A 48 -2.02 56.46 -3.40
N ILE A 49 -0.85 56.66 -4.01
CA ILE A 49 -0.06 55.58 -4.63
C ILE A 49 0.67 54.73 -3.56
N LYS A 50 0.89 55.28 -2.35
CA LYS A 50 1.52 54.54 -1.24
C LYS A 50 0.63 53.48 -0.58
N TYR A 51 -0.69 53.53 -0.77
CA TYR A 51 -1.62 52.55 -0.18
C TYR A 51 -1.97 51.37 -1.12
N LEU A 52 -1.50 51.40 -2.38
CA LEU A 52 -1.74 50.33 -3.36
C LEU A 52 -0.65 49.24 -3.38
N GLY A 53 0.51 49.50 -2.74
CA GLY A 53 1.60 48.51 -2.60
C GLY A 53 1.39 47.51 -1.46
N ALA A 54 0.61 47.89 -0.43
CA ALA A 54 0.37 47.03 0.73
C ALA A 54 -0.49 45.78 0.43
N PRO A 55 -1.58 45.84 -0.36
CA PRO A 55 -2.36 44.65 -0.71
C PRO A 55 -1.57 43.69 -1.60
N THR A 56 -0.78 44.20 -2.54
CA THR A 56 0.00 43.40 -3.49
C THR A 56 1.12 42.64 -2.80
N ALA A 57 1.85 43.27 -1.87
CA ALA A 57 2.87 42.59 -1.08
C ALA A 57 2.29 41.45 -0.22
N THR A 58 1.11 41.66 0.38
CA THR A 58 0.44 40.63 1.20
C THR A 58 -0.06 39.47 0.34
N VAL A 59 -0.63 39.73 -0.84
CA VAL A 59 -1.05 38.67 -1.78
C VAL A 59 0.16 37.86 -2.28
N PHE A 60 1.28 38.53 -2.57
CA PHE A 60 2.52 37.85 -2.98
C PHE A 60 3.10 37.00 -1.86
N ALA A 61 3.16 37.53 -0.63
CA ALA A 61 3.61 36.79 0.54
C ALA A 61 2.71 35.57 0.81
N TYR A 62 1.40 35.71 0.67
CA TYR A 62 0.45 34.61 0.86
C TYR A 62 0.63 33.50 -0.20
N LEU A 63 0.83 33.88 -1.48
CA LEU A 63 1.12 32.94 -2.55
C LEU A 63 2.43 32.17 -2.31
N VAL A 64 3.49 32.86 -1.89
CA VAL A 64 4.79 32.25 -1.58
C VAL A 64 4.68 31.31 -0.38
N THR A 65 3.93 31.70 0.66
CA THR A 65 3.76 30.90 1.89
C THR A 65 2.94 29.65 1.61
N ASN A 66 1.89 29.78 0.80
CA ASN A 66 1.03 28.65 0.43
C ASN A 66 1.76 27.65 -0.49
N TRP A 67 2.65 28.13 -1.37
CA TRP A 67 3.52 27.27 -2.18
C TRP A 67 4.51 26.48 -1.34
N LEU A 68 5.07 27.09 -0.28
CA LEU A 68 5.96 26.40 0.64
C LEU A 68 5.25 25.22 1.32
N LEU A 69 4.01 25.44 1.77
CA LEU A 69 3.20 24.41 2.42
C LEU A 69 2.86 23.26 1.47
N VAL A 70 2.48 23.56 0.22
CA VAL A 70 2.23 22.55 -0.81
C VAL A 70 3.50 21.72 -1.09
N SER A 71 4.67 22.36 -1.22
CA SER A 71 5.94 21.67 -1.46
C SER A 71 6.30 20.71 -0.32
N VAL A 72 6.12 21.12 0.94
CA VAL A 72 6.39 20.29 2.11
C VAL A 72 5.45 19.08 2.15
N VAL A 73 4.15 19.27 1.95
CA VAL A 73 3.16 18.18 1.95
C VAL A 73 3.45 17.18 0.82
N VAL A 74 3.77 17.68 -0.39
CA VAL A 74 4.16 16.83 -1.52
C VAL A 74 5.44 16.06 -1.19
N GLY A 75 6.45 16.69 -0.61
CA GLY A 75 7.68 16.03 -0.17
C GLY A 75 7.43 14.90 0.83
N ILE A 76 6.55 15.12 1.81
CA ILE A 76 6.16 14.10 2.79
C ILE A 76 5.46 12.93 2.11
N ILE A 77 4.49 13.18 1.23
CA ILE A 77 3.77 12.13 0.50
C ILE A 77 4.75 11.29 -0.33
N PHE A 78 5.62 11.92 -1.13
CA PHE A 78 6.60 11.20 -1.95
C PHE A 78 7.66 10.47 -1.14
N GLY A 79 7.98 10.92 0.08
CA GLY A 79 8.91 10.21 0.98
C GLY A 79 8.28 9.00 1.69
N VAL A 80 7.00 9.09 2.07
CA VAL A 80 6.30 8.04 2.85
C VAL A 80 5.72 6.94 1.95
N VAL A 81 5.16 7.30 0.79
CA VAL A 81 4.55 6.35 -0.16
C VAL A 81 5.45 5.18 -0.55
N PRO A 82 6.72 5.36 -0.98
CA PRO A 82 7.58 4.25 -1.39
C PRO A 82 7.91 3.29 -0.24
N ARG A 83 7.95 3.78 1.00
CA ARG A 83 8.17 2.95 2.20
C ARG A 83 6.97 2.06 2.51
N LEU A 84 5.74 2.52 2.23
CA LEU A 84 4.54 1.70 2.37
C LEU A 84 4.41 0.66 1.25
N THR A 85 4.91 0.96 0.04
CA THR A 85 4.89 -0.01 -1.07
C THR A 85 5.85 -1.18 -0.84
N SER A 86 6.94 -0.97 -0.09
CA SER A 86 7.88 -2.03 0.30
C SER A 86 7.22 -3.10 1.19
N LYS A 87 6.32 -2.70 2.12
CA LYS A 87 5.52 -3.64 2.93
C LYS A 87 4.61 -4.54 2.09
N ASN A 88 4.22 -4.09 0.90
CA ASN A 88 3.36 -4.87 0.01
C ASN A 88 4.09 -6.03 -0.67
N ARG A 89 5.44 -6.00 -0.73
CA ARG A 89 6.25 -7.12 -1.22
C ARG A 89 6.30 -8.24 -0.19
N LEU A 90 6.60 -7.91 1.08
CA LEU A 90 6.57 -8.86 2.19
C LEU A 90 5.21 -9.56 2.32
N ARG A 91 4.09 -8.80 2.26
CA ARG A 91 2.74 -9.39 2.27
C ARG A 91 2.42 -10.26 1.06
N ARG A 92 3.08 -10.04 -0.08
CA ARG A 92 2.89 -10.86 -1.28
C ARG A 92 3.65 -12.18 -1.17
N ASP A 93 4.83 -12.15 -0.56
CA ASP A 93 5.62 -13.34 -0.28
C ASP A 93 4.93 -14.24 0.76
N GLU A 94 4.34 -13.65 1.81
CA GLU A 94 3.50 -14.38 2.79
C GLU A 94 2.29 -15.05 2.14
N ARG A 95 1.57 -14.34 1.25
CA ARG A 95 0.42 -14.91 0.52
C ARG A 95 0.83 -16.07 -0.38
N GLY A 96 1.93 -15.91 -1.13
CA GLY A 96 2.43 -16.97 -2.00
C GLY A 96 2.82 -18.23 -1.24
N MET A 97 3.37 -18.08 -0.03
CA MET A 97 3.67 -19.22 0.84
C MET A 97 2.40 -19.92 1.34
N ALA A 98 1.42 -19.15 1.83
CA ALA A 98 0.15 -19.70 2.30
C ALA A 98 -0.62 -20.43 1.17
N GLU A 99 -0.67 -19.83 -0.02
CA GLU A 99 -1.27 -20.46 -1.21
C GLU A 99 -0.54 -21.75 -1.59
N ALA A 100 0.79 -21.75 -1.58
CA ALA A 100 1.59 -22.94 -1.88
C ALA A 100 1.32 -24.09 -0.90
N ILE A 101 1.25 -23.81 0.41
CA ILE A 101 0.95 -24.82 1.43
C ILE A 101 -0.48 -25.35 1.25
N ALA A 102 -1.45 -24.49 0.99
CA ALA A 102 -2.83 -24.89 0.74
C ALA A 102 -2.95 -25.79 -0.50
N THR A 103 -2.35 -25.37 -1.63
CA THR A 103 -2.34 -26.16 -2.88
C THR A 103 -1.69 -27.52 -2.68
N TRP A 104 -0.55 -27.61 -1.99
CA TRP A 104 0.08 -28.90 -1.73
C TRP A 104 -0.76 -29.77 -0.78
N THR A 105 -1.42 -29.17 0.22
CA THR A 105 -2.31 -29.91 1.12
C THR A 105 -3.53 -30.45 0.39
N GLU A 106 -4.09 -29.72 -0.58
CA GLU A 106 -5.16 -30.20 -1.46
C GLU A 106 -4.68 -31.36 -2.33
N GLN A 107 -3.51 -31.22 -2.98
CA GLN A 107 -2.90 -32.31 -3.76
C GLN A 107 -2.65 -33.56 -2.90
N LEU A 108 -2.16 -33.36 -1.66
CA LEU A 108 -1.92 -34.43 -0.72
C LEU A 108 -3.22 -35.11 -0.33
N ARG A 109 -4.28 -34.35 -0.02
CA ARG A 109 -5.61 -34.88 0.27
C ARG A 109 -6.17 -35.70 -0.90
N ASP A 110 -6.07 -35.17 -2.11
CA ASP A 110 -6.61 -35.81 -3.31
C ASP A 110 -5.83 -37.10 -3.64
N THR A 111 -4.52 -37.10 -3.41
CA THR A 111 -3.65 -38.28 -3.60
C THR A 111 -3.84 -39.31 -2.49
N LEU A 112 -4.07 -38.87 -1.25
CA LEU A 112 -4.24 -39.74 -0.09
C LEU A 112 -5.43 -40.68 -0.26
N ALA A 113 -6.52 -40.21 -0.87
CA ALA A 113 -7.71 -41.03 -1.15
C ALA A 113 -7.42 -42.25 -2.06
N GLY A 114 -6.37 -42.19 -2.89
CA GLY A 114 -5.96 -43.28 -3.78
C GLY A 114 -4.66 -44.00 -3.38
N ALA A 115 -4.02 -43.60 -2.27
CA ALA A 115 -2.73 -44.12 -1.85
C ALA A 115 -2.87 -45.20 -0.76
N HIS A 116 -1.85 -46.06 -0.63
CA HIS A 116 -1.78 -47.11 0.40
C HIS A 116 -1.33 -46.60 1.77
N GLY A 117 -1.33 -45.27 1.99
CA GLY A 117 -0.87 -44.65 3.22
C GLY A 117 -0.31 -43.24 3.01
N LEU A 118 -0.11 -42.54 4.12
CA LEU A 118 0.32 -41.15 4.13
C LEU A 118 1.73 -40.95 3.54
N GLU A 119 2.68 -41.81 3.88
CA GLU A 119 4.05 -41.73 3.35
C GLU A 119 4.08 -41.83 1.82
N GLN A 120 3.32 -42.77 1.26
CA GLN A 120 3.23 -42.93 -0.20
C GLN A 120 2.58 -41.71 -0.87
N ALA A 121 1.55 -41.13 -0.25
CA ALA A 121 0.92 -39.90 -0.75
C ALA A 121 1.89 -38.70 -0.74
N ILE A 122 2.72 -38.58 0.30
CA ILE A 122 3.75 -37.53 0.38
C ILE A 122 4.82 -37.72 -0.69
N VAL A 123 5.31 -38.95 -0.89
CA VAL A 123 6.30 -39.23 -1.94
C VAL A 123 5.71 -38.93 -3.32
N ALA A 124 4.46 -39.32 -3.60
CA ALA A 124 3.81 -39.11 -4.88
C ALA A 124 3.56 -37.63 -5.21
N THR A 125 3.23 -36.81 -4.20
CA THR A 125 3.00 -35.36 -4.40
C THR A 125 4.28 -34.54 -4.42
N SER A 126 5.42 -35.09 -3.98
CA SER A 126 6.68 -34.35 -3.87
C SER A 126 7.20 -33.76 -5.20
N SER A 127 6.97 -34.43 -6.33
CA SER A 127 7.37 -33.95 -7.66
C SER A 127 6.46 -32.84 -8.21
N HIS A 128 5.26 -32.66 -7.64
CA HIS A 128 4.25 -31.68 -8.08
C HIS A 128 4.12 -30.50 -7.12
N ALA A 129 4.99 -30.42 -6.10
CA ALA A 129 4.95 -29.38 -5.09
C ALA A 129 5.17 -27.97 -5.69
N PRO A 130 4.41 -26.95 -5.26
CA PRO A 130 4.60 -25.57 -5.71
C PRO A 130 5.99 -25.02 -5.40
N LEU A 131 6.52 -24.17 -6.29
CA LEU A 131 7.86 -23.57 -6.22
C LEU A 131 8.29 -23.05 -4.82
N PRO A 132 7.43 -22.33 -4.05
CA PRO A 132 7.84 -21.80 -2.74
C PRO A 132 8.24 -22.87 -1.71
N ILE A 133 7.60 -24.04 -1.75
CA ILE A 133 7.82 -25.14 -0.79
C ILE A 133 8.45 -26.39 -1.41
N ALA A 134 8.65 -26.41 -2.74
CA ALA A 134 9.12 -27.58 -3.48
C ALA A 134 10.40 -28.19 -2.91
N SER A 135 11.35 -27.35 -2.49
CA SER A 135 12.60 -27.83 -1.91
C SER A 135 12.40 -28.51 -0.54
N ALA A 136 11.52 -27.97 0.30
CA ALA A 136 11.20 -28.53 1.62
C ALA A 136 10.43 -29.85 1.48
N VAL A 137 9.44 -29.91 0.58
CA VAL A 137 8.68 -31.15 0.31
C VAL A 137 9.58 -32.22 -0.31
N SER A 138 10.49 -31.84 -1.21
CA SER A 138 11.46 -32.78 -1.78
C SER A 138 12.36 -33.38 -0.70
N ARG A 139 12.90 -32.57 0.23
CA ARG A 139 13.68 -33.06 1.37
C ARG A 139 12.87 -33.97 2.29
N LEU A 140 11.62 -33.60 2.58
CA LEU A 140 10.69 -34.44 3.34
C LEU A 140 10.54 -35.82 2.69
N SER A 141 10.31 -35.87 1.37
CA SER A 141 10.13 -37.14 0.63
C SER A 141 11.35 -38.07 0.68
N VAL A 142 12.54 -37.51 0.84
CA VAL A 142 13.78 -38.29 1.01
C VAL A 142 13.92 -38.73 2.46
N GLN A 143 13.64 -37.85 3.42
CA GLN A 143 13.81 -38.12 4.84
C GLN A 143 12.87 -39.23 5.34
N ILE A 144 11.61 -39.25 4.90
CA ILE A 144 10.63 -40.26 5.32
C ILE A 144 10.99 -41.68 4.84
N LYS A 145 11.84 -41.83 3.81
CA LYS A 145 12.28 -43.16 3.33
C LYS A 145 13.25 -43.85 4.29
N TYR A 146 13.93 -43.10 5.14
CA TYR A 146 15.01 -43.60 5.99
C TYR A 146 14.80 -43.29 7.48
N GLY A 147 13.74 -42.57 7.84
CA GLY A 147 13.48 -42.12 9.20
C GLY A 147 12.00 -42.14 9.55
N LYS A 148 11.67 -41.69 10.76
CA LYS A 148 10.27 -41.60 11.21
C LYS A 148 9.56 -40.47 10.48
N LEU A 149 8.32 -40.71 10.05
CA LEU A 149 7.47 -39.70 9.41
C LEU A 149 7.33 -38.43 10.27
N SER A 150 7.19 -38.58 11.59
CA SER A 150 7.02 -37.46 12.50
C SER A 150 8.24 -36.54 12.57
N ASP A 151 9.45 -37.08 12.50
CA ASP A 151 10.68 -36.30 12.48
C ASP A 151 10.84 -35.56 11.14
N GLY A 152 10.45 -36.21 10.04
CA GLY A 152 10.42 -35.59 8.71
C GLY A 152 9.45 -34.40 8.66
N LEU A 153 8.22 -34.58 9.16
CA LEU A 153 7.20 -33.52 9.18
C LEU A 153 7.61 -32.34 10.07
N ARG A 154 8.24 -32.58 11.23
CA ARG A 154 8.81 -31.51 12.07
C ARG A 154 9.89 -30.73 11.32
N ARG A 155 10.80 -31.44 10.64
CA ARG A 155 11.85 -30.81 9.82
C ARG A 155 11.26 -30.01 8.65
N PHE A 156 10.17 -30.49 8.04
CA PHE A 156 9.45 -29.77 6.99
C PHE A 156 8.86 -28.46 7.51
N ALA A 157 8.24 -28.48 8.70
CA ALA A 157 7.77 -27.26 9.36
C ALA A 157 8.90 -26.26 9.61
N ASP A 158 10.03 -26.72 10.16
CA ASP A 158 11.23 -25.90 10.40
C ASP A 158 11.82 -25.32 9.09
N ASP A 159 11.83 -26.11 8.01
CA ASP A 159 12.37 -25.72 6.70
C ASP A 159 11.49 -24.69 5.98
N VAL A 160 10.17 -24.72 6.19
CA VAL A 160 9.21 -23.78 5.60
C VAL A 160 9.08 -22.50 6.44
N ASP A 161 9.33 -22.59 7.74
CA ASP A 161 9.32 -21.47 8.70
C ASP A 161 8.03 -20.62 8.59
N HIS A 162 6.87 -21.30 8.58
CA HIS A 162 5.58 -20.64 8.46
C HIS A 162 4.55 -21.25 9.43
N PRO A 163 3.74 -20.44 10.15
CA PRO A 163 2.78 -20.96 11.12
C PRO A 163 1.81 -22.02 10.56
N ILE A 164 1.39 -21.85 9.29
CA ILE A 164 0.49 -22.82 8.62
C ILE A 164 1.17 -24.19 8.44
N SER A 165 2.47 -24.25 8.10
CA SER A 165 3.16 -25.54 7.95
C SER A 165 3.30 -26.27 9.28
N ASP A 166 3.42 -25.54 10.39
CA ASP A 166 3.47 -26.13 11.73
C ASP A 166 2.14 -26.82 12.07
N PHE A 167 1.02 -26.14 11.79
CA PHE A 167 -0.32 -26.72 11.97
C PHE A 167 -0.54 -27.95 11.09
N VAL A 168 -0.18 -27.88 9.80
CA VAL A 168 -0.32 -29.01 8.88
C VAL A 168 0.53 -30.19 9.36
N SER A 169 1.78 -29.95 9.76
CA SER A 169 2.68 -30.99 10.25
C SER A 169 2.16 -31.62 11.54
N ALA A 170 1.71 -30.82 12.50
CA ALA A 170 1.11 -31.31 13.74
C ALA A 170 -0.15 -32.16 13.48
N ALA A 171 -1.00 -31.71 12.56
CA ALA A 171 -2.21 -32.45 12.16
C ALA A 171 -1.87 -33.78 11.49
N LEU A 172 -0.90 -33.81 10.57
CA LEU A 172 -0.45 -35.03 9.89
C LEU A 172 0.23 -36.02 10.86
N ILE A 173 1.04 -35.53 11.79
CA ILE A 173 1.64 -36.37 12.84
C ILE A 173 0.55 -37.02 13.68
N THR A 174 -0.39 -36.20 14.17
CA THR A 174 -1.52 -36.69 14.97
C THR A 174 -2.33 -37.72 14.20
N ALA A 175 -2.68 -37.44 12.93
CA ALA A 175 -3.42 -38.37 12.09
C ALA A 175 -2.66 -39.70 11.86
N SER A 176 -1.34 -39.64 11.68
CA SER A 176 -0.51 -40.85 11.50
C SER A 176 -0.46 -41.72 12.76
N GLU A 177 -0.46 -41.11 13.95
CA GLU A 177 -0.49 -41.83 15.22
C GLU A 177 -1.82 -42.55 15.45
N TYR A 178 -2.95 -41.92 15.10
CA TYR A 178 -4.26 -42.57 15.16
C TYR A 178 -4.35 -43.75 14.19
N GLN A 179 -3.90 -43.57 12.94
CA GLN A 179 -3.92 -44.65 11.95
C GLN A 179 -3.08 -45.86 12.39
N ALA A 180 -1.94 -45.64 13.06
CA ALA A 180 -1.11 -46.72 13.58
C ALA A 180 -1.79 -47.50 14.73
N ARG A 181 -2.67 -46.85 15.51
CA ARG A 181 -3.38 -47.48 16.65
C ARG A 181 -4.58 -48.31 16.22
N ASP A 182 -5.23 -47.96 15.11
CA ASP A 182 -6.37 -48.73 14.59
C ASP A 182 -5.96 -50.04 13.90
N LEU A 183 -4.66 -50.25 13.66
CA LEU A 183 -4.10 -51.43 12.99
C LEU A 183 -3.46 -52.46 13.94
N GLY A 184 -3.43 -52.21 15.25
CA GLY A 184 -2.86 -53.11 16.27
C GLY A 184 -3.92 -53.62 17.23
#